data_AF-A0A1K2E466-F1
#
_entry.id   AF-A0A1K2E466-F1
#
_cell.length_a   1.000
_cell.length_b   1.000
_cell.length_c   1.000
_cell.angle_alpha   90.00
_cell.angle_beta   90.00
_cell.angle_gamma   90.00
#
_symmetry.space_group_name_H-M   'P 1'
#
loop_
_entity.id
_entity.type
_entity.pdbx_description
1 polymer ?
#
loop_
_entity_poly.entity_id
_entity_poly.type
_entity_poly.pdbx_seq_one_letter_code
_entity_poly.pdbx_strand_id
1 'polypeptide(L)'
;MHIQVIVEQEPDNAAHEISRLNGVMIQLGYEGRTVFAEAYGTEGLVQILEVRASTGQGEILVMGCSREQIQAVLEWQSCHDEGEFEDLVIHLVRKA
;
A
#
# COMPACT_ATOMS: atom_id res chain seq x y z
N MET A 1 -9.67 -5.71 -8.19
CA MET A 1 -8.51 -5.30 -7.38
C MET A 1 -7.23 -5.72 -8.07
N HIS A 2 -6.25 -4.82 -8.14
CA HIS A 2 -4.93 -5.08 -8.69
C HIS A 2 -3.85 -4.71 -7.67
N ILE A 3 -2.95 -5.65 -7.37
CA ILE A 3 -1.83 -5.44 -6.44
C ILE A 3 -0.51 -5.44 -7.21
N GLN A 4 0.28 -4.39 -7.01
CA GLN A 4 1.64 -4.27 -7.52
C GLN A 4 2.63 -4.36 -6.38
N VAL A 5 3.52 -5.36 -6.40
CA VAL A 5 4.62 -5.46 -5.44
C VAL A 5 5.86 -4.86 -6.06
N ILE A 6 6.34 -3.77 -5.45
CA ILE A 6 7.56 -3.06 -5.85
C ILE A 6 8.68 -3.53 -4.92
N VAL A 7 9.60 -4.31 -5.48
CA VAL A 7 10.79 -4.79 -4.79
C VAL A 7 11.95 -3.91 -5.19
N GLU A 8 12.51 -3.15 -4.25
CA GLU A 8 13.75 -2.40 -4.49
C GLU A 8 14.89 -3.37 -4.81
N GLN A 9 15.53 -3.19 -5.97
CA GLN A 9 16.71 -3.97 -6.36
C GLN A 9 18.02 -3.29 -5.96
N GLU A 10 17.99 -1.99 -5.63
CA GLU A 10 19.14 -1.25 -5.11
C GLU A 10 18.71 -0.37 -3.93
N PRO A 11 19.55 -0.20 -2.89
CA PRO A 11 19.11 0.34 -1.60
C PRO A 11 18.76 1.83 -1.56
N ASP A 12 18.88 2.61 -2.64
CA ASP A 12 19.11 4.05 -2.45
C ASP A 12 18.54 5.02 -3.51
N ASN A 13 17.44 4.71 -4.20
CA ASN A 13 16.83 5.77 -5.02
C ASN A 13 15.32 5.71 -5.15
N ALA A 14 14.74 4.56 -5.49
CA ALA A 14 13.33 4.51 -5.90
C ALA A 14 12.35 4.71 -4.73
N ALA A 15 12.44 3.96 -3.63
CA ALA A 15 11.54 4.16 -2.49
C ALA A 15 11.90 5.41 -1.69
N HIS A 16 13.16 5.84 -1.69
CA HIS A 16 13.55 7.13 -1.12
C HIS A 16 12.96 8.30 -1.91
N GLU A 17 12.98 8.25 -3.25
CA GLU A 17 12.29 9.24 -4.08
C GLU A 17 10.77 9.14 -3.98
N ILE A 18 10.18 7.94 -3.94
CA ILE A 18 8.72 7.77 -3.73
C ILE A 18 8.32 8.29 -2.34
N SER A 19 9.12 8.03 -1.30
CA SER A 19 8.90 8.59 0.04
C SER A 19 9.05 10.11 0.04
N ARG A 20 10.06 10.66 -0.66
CA ARG A 20 10.27 12.11 -0.79
C ARG A 20 9.11 12.77 -1.53
N LEU A 21 8.68 12.19 -2.65
CA LEU A 21 7.55 12.66 -3.46
C LEU A 21 6.24 12.55 -2.69
N ASN A 22 6.01 11.46 -1.95
CA ASN A 22 4.87 11.34 -1.03
C ASN A 22 4.90 12.41 0.06
N GLY A 23 6.06 12.68 0.66
CA GLY A 23 6.22 13.76 1.63
C GLY A 23 5.84 15.12 1.04
N VAL A 24 6.27 15.39 -0.20
CA VAL A 24 5.87 16.60 -0.95
C VAL A 24 4.37 16.60 -1.26
N MET A 25 3.78 15.47 -1.65
CA MET A 25 2.36 15.35 -1.96
C MET A 25 1.48 15.57 -0.72
N ILE A 26 1.88 15.04 0.43
CA ILE A 26 1.23 15.29 1.73
C ILE A 26 1.30 16.78 2.06
N GLN A 27 2.47 17.42 1.91
CA GLN A 27 2.63 18.87 2.13
C GLN A 27 1.78 19.73 1.17
N LEU A 28 1.49 19.22 -0.02
CA LEU A 28 0.64 19.87 -1.02
C LEU A 28 -0.86 19.60 -0.83
N GLY A 29 -1.27 18.91 0.25
CA GLY A 29 -2.67 18.64 0.57
C GLY A 29 -3.26 17.42 -0.14
N TYR A 30 -2.43 16.58 -0.78
CA TYR A 30 -2.81 15.25 -1.27
C TYR A 30 -2.73 14.20 -0.13
N GLU A 31 -3.25 14.57 1.04
CA GLU A 31 -3.28 13.72 2.23
C GLU A 31 -4.15 12.48 2.00
N GLY A 32 -3.72 11.33 2.54
CA GLY A 32 -4.55 10.12 2.62
C GLY A 32 -4.29 9.02 1.58
N ARG A 33 -3.44 9.24 0.56
CA ARG A 33 -3.14 8.17 -0.41
C ARG A 33 -2.08 7.16 0.04
N THR A 34 -1.24 7.56 0.98
CA THR A 34 -0.14 6.73 1.47
C THR A 34 -0.48 6.08 2.82
N VAL A 35 -0.13 4.80 2.96
CA VAL A 35 -0.13 4.03 4.21
C VAL A 35 1.32 3.66 4.51
N PHE A 36 1.80 3.95 5.73
CA PHE A 36 3.11 3.49 6.17
C PHE A 36 2.93 2.17 6.92
N ALA A 37 3.36 1.06 6.33
CA ALA A 37 3.15 -0.27 6.88
C ALA A 37 3.83 -0.50 8.23
N GLU A 38 4.91 0.24 8.53
CA GLU A 38 5.62 0.18 9.81
C GLU A 38 4.76 0.59 11.02
N ALA A 39 3.69 1.36 10.81
CA ALA A 39 2.77 1.76 11.87
C ALA A 39 1.78 0.64 12.25
N TYR A 40 1.77 -0.47 11.51
CA TYR A 40 0.78 -1.54 11.66
C TYR A 40 1.43 -2.92 11.76
N GLY A 41 0.84 -3.79 12.58
CA GLY A 41 1.05 -5.24 12.43
C GLY A 41 0.39 -5.76 11.16
N THR A 42 0.67 -7.00 10.78
CA THR A 42 0.13 -7.64 9.57
C THR A 42 -1.39 -7.54 9.46
N GLU A 43 -2.12 -7.91 10.52
CA GLU A 43 -3.59 -7.84 10.55
C GLU A 43 -4.09 -6.38 10.51
N GLY A 44 -3.46 -5.49 11.28
CA GLY A 44 -3.81 -4.08 11.30
C GLY A 44 -3.62 -3.39 9.96
N LEU A 45 -2.64 -3.83 9.16
CA LEU A 45 -2.42 -3.31 7.81
C LEU A 45 -3.59 -3.70 6.89
N VAL A 46 -4.06 -4.93 6.95
CA VAL A 46 -5.21 -5.37 6.15
C VAL A 46 -6.47 -4.60 6.55
N GLN A 47 -6.71 -4.46 7.86
CA GLN A 47 -7.88 -3.71 8.36
C GLN A 47 -7.90 -2.25 7.87
N ILE A 48 -6.77 -1.54 7.90
CA ILE A 48 -6.74 -0.15 7.42
C ILE A 48 -6.92 -0.06 5.90
N LEU A 49 -6.42 -1.03 5.13
CA LEU A 49 -6.62 -1.09 3.69
C LEU A 49 -8.07 -1.34 3.33
N GLU A 50 -8.75 -2.24 4.05
CA GLU A 50 -10.17 -2.52 3.87
C GLU A 50 -11.03 -1.28 4.16
N VAL A 51 -10.74 -0.54 5.24
CA VAL A 51 -11.41 0.73 5.53
C VAL A 51 -11.20 1.72 4.38
N ARG A 52 -9.97 1.91 3.90
CA ARG A 52 -9.68 2.87 2.82
C ARG A 52 -10.34 2.48 1.50
N ALA A 53 -10.28 1.20 1.15
CA ALA A 53 -10.97 0.63 0.00
C ALA A 53 -12.48 0.90 0.06
N SER A 54 -13.11 0.62 1.20
CA SER A 54 -14.55 0.81 1.43
C SER A 54 -14.97 2.28 1.44
N THR A 55 -14.07 3.20 1.75
CA THR A 55 -14.32 4.65 1.65
C THR A 55 -14.19 5.21 0.22
N GLY A 56 -14.01 4.34 -0.77
CA GLY A 56 -13.96 4.71 -2.19
C GLY A 56 -12.59 5.21 -2.67
N GLN A 57 -11.52 4.90 -1.92
CA GLN A 57 -10.18 5.24 -2.35
C GLN A 57 -9.71 4.26 -3.42
N GLY A 58 -9.72 4.67 -4.70
CA GLY A 58 -9.36 3.78 -5.83
C GLY A 58 -7.87 3.48 -5.99
N GLU A 59 -6.99 4.21 -5.31
CA GLU A 59 -5.54 3.97 -5.37
C GLU A 59 -4.89 4.17 -3.99
N ILE A 60 -4.13 3.17 -3.54
CA ILE A 60 -3.46 3.17 -2.22
C ILE A 60 -1.99 2.81 -2.42
N LEU A 61 -1.10 3.65 -1.88
CA LEU A 61 0.34 3.38 -1.86
C LEU A 61 0.76 2.98 -0.45
N VAL A 62 1.36 1.80 -0.30
CA VAL A 62 1.80 1.25 0.97
C VAL A 62 3.31 1.19 1.01
N MET A 63 3.91 1.95 1.92
CA MET A 63 5.36 2.08 2.06
C MET A 63 5.91 1.19 3.17
N GLY A 64 7.10 0.62 2.97
CA GLY A 64 7.86 -0.07 4.01
C GLY A 64 7.32 -1.46 4.38
N CYS A 65 6.69 -2.16 3.45
CA CYS A 65 6.06 -3.45 3.71
C CYS A 65 7.11 -4.53 4.02
N SER A 66 6.90 -5.32 5.07
CA SER A 66 7.61 -6.58 5.28
C SER A 66 7.08 -7.68 4.34
N ARG A 67 7.80 -8.81 4.26
CA ARG A 67 7.36 -9.96 3.47
C ARG A 67 6.02 -10.51 3.99
N GLU A 68 5.87 -10.59 5.31
CA GLU A 68 4.67 -11.09 5.98
C GLU A 68 3.47 -10.18 5.73
N GLN A 69 3.70 -8.86 5.76
CA GLN A 69 2.68 -7.86 5.43
C GLN A 69 2.24 -7.98 3.97
N ILE A 70 3.18 -8.10 3.02
CA ILE A 70 2.87 -8.31 1.60
C ILE A 70 2.02 -9.57 1.43
N GLN A 71 2.44 -10.68 2.06
CA GLN A 71 1.71 -11.94 1.96
C GLN A 71 0.27 -11.82 2.46
N ALA A 72 0.04 -11.18 3.61
CA ALA A 72 -1.31 -11.02 4.14
C ALA A 72 -2.22 -10.17 3.27
N VAL A 73 -1.69 -9.13 2.61
CA VAL A 73 -2.49 -8.33 1.67
C VAL A 73 -2.83 -9.14 0.41
N LEU A 74 -1.93 -9.99 -0.07
CA LEU A 74 -2.22 -10.91 -1.18
C LEU A 74 -3.24 -11.99 -0.81
N GLU A 75 -3.19 -12.51 0.43
CA GLU A 75 -4.20 -13.44 0.94
C GLU A 75 -5.56 -12.75 1.05
N TRP A 76 -5.61 -11.54 1.58
CA TRP A 76 -6.82 -10.72 1.62
C TRP A 76 -7.41 -10.46 0.23
N GLN A 77 -6.56 -10.26 -0.79
CA GLN A 77 -7.01 -10.14 -2.18
C GLN A 77 -7.78 -11.37 -2.64
N SER A 78 -7.24 -12.57 -2.40
CA SER A 78 -7.88 -13.82 -2.83
C SER A 78 -9.25 -14.06 -2.17
N CYS A 79 -9.54 -13.40 -1.05
CA CYS A 79 -10.84 -13.46 -0.41
C CYS A 79 -11.89 -12.52 -1.07
N HIS A 80 -11.49 -11.57 -1.92
CA HIS A 80 -12.36 -10.51 -2.47
C HIS A 80 -12.40 -10.51 -4.01
N ASP A 81 -12.20 -11.67 -4.64
CA ASP A 81 -12.17 -11.81 -6.11
C ASP A 81 -13.56 -11.64 -6.79
N GLU A 82 -14.65 -11.50 -6.02
CA GLU A 82 -16.04 -11.39 -6.52
C GLU A 82 -16.50 -9.95 -6.88
N GLY A 83 -15.56 -9.05 -7.20
CA GLY A 83 -15.88 -7.75 -7.79
C GLY A 83 -15.94 -6.55 -6.82
N GLU A 84 -15.86 -6.79 -5.50
CA GLU A 84 -16.07 -5.78 -4.45
C GLU A 84 -15.08 -4.60 -4.52
N PHE A 85 -13.89 -4.82 -5.09
CA PHE A 85 -12.84 -3.81 -5.24
C PHE A 85 -12.23 -3.81 -6.65
N GLU A 86 -13.05 -3.99 -7.70
CA GLU A 86 -12.58 -4.12 -9.09
C GLU A 86 -11.58 -3.04 -9.52
N ASP A 87 -11.91 -1.78 -9.26
CA ASP A 87 -11.10 -0.61 -9.65
C ASP A 87 -9.96 -0.25 -8.67
N LEU A 88 -9.81 -0.98 -7.55
CA LEU A 88 -8.81 -0.69 -6.54
C LEU A 88 -7.41 -1.10 -7.00
N VAL A 89 -6.47 -0.15 -6.97
CA VAL A 89 -5.04 -0.39 -7.19
C VAL A 89 -4.26 -0.20 -5.88
N ILE A 90 -3.50 -1.22 -5.47
CA ILE A 90 -2.62 -1.14 -4.30
C ILE A 90 -1.17 -1.35 -4.71
N HIS A 91 -0.33 -0.39 -4.36
CA HIS A 91 1.12 -0.43 -4.59
C HIS A 91 1.82 -0.79 -3.28
N LEU A 92 2.37 -2.00 -3.17
CA LEU A 92 3.11 -2.47 -2.01
C LEU A 92 4.60 -2.28 -2.23
N VAL A 93 5.21 -1.29 -1.58
CA VAL A 93 6.65 -1.06 -1.60
C VAL A 93 7.30 -1.85 -0.48
N ARG A 94 8.09 -2.85 -0.84
CA ARG A 94 8.80 -3.70 0.13
C ARG A 94 9.96 -2.94 0.75
N LYS A 95 10.13 -3.04 2.07
CA LYS A 95 11.36 -2.59 2.75
C LYS A 95 12.55 -3.51 2.40
N ALA A 96 13.72 -2.92 2.18
CA ALA A 96 14.98 -3.65 1.99
C ALA A 96 15.25 -4.66 3.12
#